data_AF-A0A2R6K0E0-F1
#
_entry.id   AF-A0A2R6K0E0-F1
#
_cell.length_a   1.000
_cell.length_b   1.000
_cell.length_c   1.000
_cell.angle_alpha   90.00
_cell.angle_beta   90.00
_cell.angle_gamma   90.00
#
_symmetry.space_group_name_H-M   'P 1'
#
loop_
_entity.id
_entity.type
_entity.pdbx_description
1 polymer ?
#
loop_
_entity_poly.entity_id
_entity_poly.type
_entity_poly.pdbx_seq_one_letter_code
_entity_poly.pdbx_strand_id
1 'polypeptide(L)'
;MGDRDPVSWETKVAALGSPASEIEEYVEEMGDDVQGRDPYDAVKAIHDALSEDFAEADRTVPGLGEVFVTAYLLERKGIIAPDNNGLESEYRSLVERRPDGERLDELFWKRERTLWWIAVLVGVHPPLASYWLYEDDIPLMERNYTDESMERIRAYRDAKNG
;
A
#
# COMPACT_ATOMS: atom_id res chain seq x y z
N MET A 1 16.89 -20.80 -2.34
CA MET A 1 15.67 -19.98 -2.36
C MET A 1 15.25 -19.81 -3.80
N GLY A 2 13.97 -19.98 -4.09
CA GLY A 2 13.38 -19.75 -5.41
C GLY A 2 12.54 -18.46 -5.41
N ASP A 3 12.35 -17.88 -6.59
CA ASP A 3 11.58 -16.64 -6.83
C ASP A 3 10.15 -16.63 -6.27
N ARG A 4 9.63 -17.79 -5.88
CA ARG A 4 8.27 -18.00 -5.34
C ARG A 4 8.25 -18.33 -3.85
N ASP A 5 9.40 -18.30 -3.19
CA ASP A 5 9.44 -18.55 -1.74
C ASP A 5 8.68 -17.42 -1.01
N PRO A 6 7.88 -17.75 0.02
CA PRO A 6 7.14 -16.74 0.76
C PRO A 6 8.06 -15.93 1.68
N VAL A 7 7.78 -14.64 1.75
CA VAL A 7 8.33 -13.70 2.75
C VAL A 7 7.16 -13.19 3.57
N SER A 8 7.10 -13.58 4.85
CA SER A 8 6.05 -13.11 5.75
C SER A 8 6.16 -11.61 5.98
N TRP A 9 5.02 -10.96 6.25
CA TRP A 9 4.99 -9.54 6.60
C TRP A 9 5.77 -9.26 7.88
N GLU A 10 5.71 -10.13 8.89
CA GLU A 10 6.58 -10.02 10.09
C GLU A 10 8.07 -9.90 9.69
N THR A 11 8.55 -10.77 8.80
CA THR A 11 9.95 -10.74 8.35
C THR A 11 10.24 -9.45 7.58
N LYS A 12 9.35 -9.08 6.66
CA LYS A 12 9.47 -7.86 5.85
C LYS A 12 9.51 -6.62 6.73
N VAL A 13 8.59 -6.50 7.70
CA VAL A 13 8.48 -5.38 8.63
C VAL A 13 9.73 -5.27 9.50
N ALA A 14 10.21 -6.39 10.04
CA ALA A 14 11.41 -6.39 10.87
C ALA A 14 12.68 -5.99 10.09
N ALA A 15 12.79 -6.36 8.81
CA ALA A 15 13.95 -6.07 7.98
C ALA A 15 13.91 -4.68 7.30
N LEU A 16 12.73 -4.26 6.85
CA LEU A 16 12.53 -3.14 5.94
C LEU A 16 11.58 -2.05 6.45
N GLY A 17 10.85 -2.29 7.55
CA GLY A 17 9.82 -1.39 8.04
C GLY A 17 8.41 -1.71 7.53
N SER A 18 7.42 -1.18 8.24
CA SER A 18 6.00 -1.31 7.89
C SER A 18 5.72 -0.61 6.56
N PRO A 19 4.98 -1.23 5.62
CA PRO A 19 4.61 -0.53 4.39
C PRO A 19 3.66 0.61 4.72
N ALA A 20 3.92 1.78 4.13
CA ALA A 20 3.12 2.99 4.23
C ALA A 20 2.93 3.54 5.66
N SER A 21 3.80 3.20 6.62
CA SER A 21 3.67 3.72 8.00
C SER A 21 3.69 5.25 8.04
N GLU A 22 4.54 5.87 7.23
CA GLU A 22 4.60 7.33 7.11
C GLU A 22 3.27 7.90 6.59
N ILE A 23 2.60 7.21 5.66
CA ILE A 23 1.31 7.65 5.13
C ILE A 23 0.21 7.49 6.18
N GLU A 24 0.21 6.36 6.91
CA GLU A 24 -0.73 6.11 8.00
C GLU A 24 -0.64 7.18 9.08
N GLU A 25 0.58 7.56 9.48
CA GLU A 25 0.86 8.61 10.45
C GLU A 25 0.28 9.95 10.00
N TYR A 26 0.56 10.41 8.76
CA TYR A 26 0.04 11.70 8.28
C TYR A 26 -1.48 11.69 8.11
N VAL A 27 -2.06 10.57 7.67
CA VAL A 27 -3.52 10.43 7.58
C VAL A 27 -4.18 10.47 8.97
N GLU A 28 -3.50 10.00 10.02
CA GLU A 28 -3.96 10.14 11.40
C GLU A 28 -3.80 11.56 11.93
N GLU A 29 -2.64 12.18 11.74
CA GLU A 29 -2.34 13.53 12.26
C GLU A 29 -3.16 14.63 11.58
N MET A 30 -3.32 14.55 10.25
CA MET A 30 -3.96 15.60 9.45
C MET A 30 -5.41 15.27 9.07
N GLY A 31 -5.93 14.11 9.49
CA GLY A 31 -7.26 13.64 9.08
C GLY A 31 -8.39 14.64 9.39
N ASP A 32 -8.36 15.25 10.57
CA ASP A 32 -9.32 16.27 10.99
C ASP A 32 -9.18 17.57 10.17
N ASP A 33 -7.96 17.94 9.78
CA ASP A 33 -7.68 19.16 9.01
C ASP A 33 -8.15 19.06 7.55
N VAL A 34 -8.19 17.85 7.02
CA VAL A 34 -8.63 17.58 5.64
C VAL A 34 -10.07 17.09 5.54
N GLN A 35 -10.75 16.90 6.67
CA GLN A 35 -12.16 16.53 6.73
C GLN A 35 -13.04 17.54 5.99
N GLY A 36 -13.90 17.05 5.09
CA GLY A 36 -14.83 17.88 4.32
C GLY A 36 -14.20 18.69 3.19
N ARG A 37 -12.90 18.53 2.93
CA ARG A 37 -12.27 19.02 1.70
C ARG A 37 -12.70 18.17 0.51
N ASP A 38 -12.49 18.71 -0.68
CA ASP A 38 -12.54 17.92 -1.91
C ASP A 38 -11.53 16.75 -1.84
N PRO A 39 -11.86 15.54 -2.35
CA PRO A 39 -10.96 14.40 -2.31
C PRO A 39 -9.57 14.66 -2.89
N TYR A 40 -9.46 15.42 -3.97
CA TYR A 40 -8.17 15.78 -4.55
C TYR A 40 -7.35 16.66 -3.59
N ASP A 41 -7.97 17.68 -3.00
CA ASP A 41 -7.31 18.60 -2.08
C ASP A 41 -6.88 17.90 -0.79
N ALA A 42 -7.67 16.94 -0.29
CA ALA A 42 -7.32 16.14 0.89
C ALA A 42 -6.10 15.25 0.63
N VAL A 43 -6.11 14.49 -0.48
CA VAL A 43 -4.99 13.61 -0.86
C VAL A 43 -3.73 14.44 -1.13
N LYS A 44 -3.87 15.57 -1.83
CA LYS A 44 -2.77 16.49 -2.12
C LYS A 44 -2.16 17.04 -0.84
N ALA A 45 -2.96 17.45 0.15
CA ALA A 45 -2.43 18.00 1.40
C ALA A 45 -1.53 17.00 2.14
N ILE A 46 -1.93 15.72 2.19
CA ILE A 46 -1.11 14.66 2.78
C ILE A 46 0.17 14.43 1.97
N HIS A 47 0.06 14.36 0.64
CA HIS A 47 1.20 14.14 -0.25
C HIS A 47 2.24 15.28 -0.19
N ASP A 48 1.77 16.53 -0.15
CA ASP A 48 2.63 17.71 -0.05
C ASP A 48 3.37 17.69 1.30
N ALA A 49 2.67 17.39 2.40
CA ALA A 49 3.28 17.29 3.74
C ALA A 49 4.33 16.16 3.83
N LEU A 50 4.01 14.96 3.32
CA LEU A 50 4.98 13.86 3.20
C LEU A 50 6.20 14.25 2.36
N SER A 51 6.01 15.12 1.37
CA SER A 51 7.10 15.56 0.50
C SER A 51 7.97 16.65 1.06
N GLU A 52 7.48 17.39 2.05
CA GLU A 52 8.29 18.34 2.81
C GLU A 52 9.19 17.60 3.82
N ASP A 53 8.68 16.52 4.42
CA ASP A 53 9.37 15.83 5.53
C ASP A 53 10.22 14.63 5.10
N PHE A 54 9.92 13.98 3.96
CA PHE A 54 10.64 12.80 3.47
C PHE A 54 11.17 12.97 2.05
N ALA A 55 12.48 12.71 1.88
CA ALA A 55 13.05 12.48 0.56
C ALA A 55 12.50 11.18 -0.04
N GLU A 56 12.39 11.11 -1.37
CA GLU A 56 11.80 9.95 -2.07
C GLU A 56 12.49 8.61 -1.72
N ALA A 57 13.79 8.64 -1.45
CA ALA A 57 14.57 7.46 -1.08
C ALA A 57 14.24 6.90 0.32
N ASP A 58 13.64 7.71 1.19
CA ASP A 58 13.30 7.35 2.57
C ASP A 58 11.86 6.82 2.69
N ARG A 59 11.07 6.89 1.61
CA ARG A 59 9.66 6.45 1.59
C ARG A 59 9.54 4.95 1.37
N THR A 60 8.60 4.32 2.07
CA THR A 60 8.30 2.90 1.94
C THR A 60 7.40 2.60 0.74
N VAL A 61 6.70 3.62 0.23
CA VAL A 61 5.92 3.58 -1.01
C VAL A 61 6.43 4.65 -1.97
N PRO A 62 7.29 4.32 -2.94
CA PRO A 62 7.87 5.32 -3.82
C PRO A 62 6.91 5.80 -4.92
N GLY A 63 7.10 7.05 -5.32
CA GLY A 63 6.45 7.69 -6.46
C GLY A 63 4.91 7.72 -6.37
N LEU A 64 4.25 7.59 -7.52
CA LEU A 64 2.78 7.70 -7.64
C LEU A 64 1.98 6.66 -6.83
N GLY A 65 2.64 5.65 -6.25
CA GLY A 65 1.99 4.66 -5.40
C GLY A 65 1.43 5.25 -4.11
N GLU A 66 2.11 6.24 -3.53
CA GLU A 66 1.72 6.81 -2.25
C GLU A 66 0.35 7.48 -2.35
N VAL A 67 0.07 8.20 -3.44
CA VAL A 67 -1.20 8.88 -3.69
C VAL A 67 -2.39 7.90 -3.66
N PHE A 68 -2.20 6.69 -4.20
CA PHE A 68 -3.24 5.65 -4.17
C PHE A 68 -3.45 5.07 -2.77
N VAL A 69 -2.36 4.90 -1.99
CA VAL A 69 -2.45 4.44 -0.61
C VAL A 69 -3.09 5.50 0.28
N THR A 70 -2.68 6.76 0.15
CA THR A 70 -3.28 7.93 0.82
C THR A 70 -4.77 8.02 0.56
N ALA A 71 -5.19 8.01 -0.72
CA ALA A 71 -6.60 8.08 -1.08
C ALA A 71 -7.40 6.89 -0.51
N TYR A 72 -6.85 5.68 -0.57
CA TYR A 72 -7.48 4.50 0.03
C TYR A 72 -7.65 4.65 1.55
N LEU A 73 -6.62 5.12 2.27
CA LEU A 73 -6.66 5.29 3.71
C LEU A 73 -7.63 6.38 4.16
N LEU A 74 -7.64 7.53 3.49
CA LEU A 74 -8.60 8.61 3.73
C LEU A 74 -10.04 8.14 3.48
N GLU A 75 -10.26 7.39 2.40
CA GLU A 75 -11.59 6.84 2.08
C GLU A 75 -12.03 5.80 3.11
N ARG A 76 -11.12 4.89 3.53
CA ARG A 76 -11.38 3.87 4.56
C ARG A 76 -11.76 4.49 5.90
N LYS A 77 -11.22 5.67 6.22
CA LYS A 77 -11.56 6.45 7.43
C LYS A 77 -12.83 7.29 7.26
N GLY A 78 -13.45 7.33 6.08
CA GLY A 78 -14.62 8.16 5.79
C GLY A 78 -14.31 9.66 5.75
N ILE A 79 -13.04 10.02 5.55
CA ILE A 79 -12.58 11.41 5.46
C ILE A 79 -12.90 11.98 4.08
N ILE A 80 -12.68 11.16 3.04
CA ILE A 80 -13.11 11.42 1.67
C ILE A 80 -14.14 10.38 1.25
N ALA A 81 -14.98 10.73 0.29
CA ALA A 81 -15.88 9.80 -0.36
C ALA A 81 -15.89 10.09 -1.87
N PRO A 82 -16.08 9.05 -2.71
CA PRO A 82 -16.25 9.24 -4.15
C PRO A 82 -17.58 9.94 -4.47
N ASP A 83 -18.68 9.60 -3.79
CA ASP A 83 -19.98 10.23 -3.99
C ASP A 83 -20.27 11.28 -2.91
N ASN A 84 -19.76 12.50 -3.14
CA ASN A 84 -20.17 13.67 -2.39
C ASN A 84 -21.18 14.44 -3.24
N ASN A 85 -22.48 14.18 -3.01
CA ASN A 85 -23.65 14.97 -3.46
C ASN A 85 -24.42 14.48 -4.71
N GLY A 86 -24.40 13.20 -5.08
CA GLY A 86 -25.31 12.65 -6.09
C GLY A 86 -25.03 13.13 -7.52
N LEU A 87 -23.82 13.64 -7.76
CA LEU A 87 -23.24 13.83 -9.08
C LEU A 87 -22.42 12.58 -9.44
N GLU A 88 -22.17 12.35 -10.73
CA GLU A 88 -21.26 11.28 -11.14
C GLU A 88 -19.89 11.50 -10.46
N SER A 89 -19.47 10.53 -9.64
CA SER A 89 -18.19 10.59 -8.95
C SER A 89 -17.02 10.73 -9.94
N GLU A 90 -16.09 11.64 -9.65
CA GLU A 90 -14.88 11.83 -10.45
C GLU A 90 -13.95 10.61 -10.42
N TYR A 91 -14.05 9.75 -9.40
CA TYR A 91 -13.28 8.51 -9.29
C TYR A 91 -14.07 7.37 -8.65
N ARG A 92 -13.69 6.13 -8.93
CA ARG A 92 -14.33 4.96 -8.30
C ARG A 92 -13.74 4.72 -6.91
N SER A 93 -14.57 4.33 -5.95
CA SER A 93 -14.16 3.91 -4.62
C SER A 93 -12.96 2.95 -4.67
N LEU A 94 -11.88 3.25 -3.95
CA LEU A 94 -10.74 2.35 -3.80
C LEU A 94 -11.06 1.24 -2.80
N VAL A 95 -11.89 1.55 -1.80
CA VAL A 95 -12.35 0.58 -0.79
C VAL A 95 -13.25 -0.49 -1.42
N GLU A 96 -14.22 -0.12 -2.25
CA GLU A 96 -15.09 -1.09 -2.94
C GLU A 96 -14.37 -1.90 -4.03
N ARG A 97 -13.31 -1.33 -4.62
CA ARG A 97 -12.51 -2.02 -5.63
C ARG A 97 -11.53 -3.04 -5.05
N ARG A 98 -11.27 -2.98 -3.75
CA ARG A 98 -10.42 -3.95 -3.05
C ARG A 98 -11.11 -5.33 -3.09
N PRO A 99 -10.47 -6.37 -3.68
CA PRO A 99 -10.96 -7.73 -3.52
C PRO A 99 -10.83 -8.14 -2.06
N ASP A 100 -11.71 -9.01 -1.57
CA ASP A 100 -11.55 -9.61 -0.25
C ASP A 100 -10.25 -10.43 -0.15
N GLY A 101 -9.85 -10.75 1.08
CA GLY A 101 -8.60 -11.47 1.35
C GLY A 101 -8.52 -12.83 0.67
N GLU A 102 -9.63 -13.59 0.61
CA GLU A 102 -9.67 -14.88 -0.08
C GLU A 102 -9.38 -14.72 -1.58
N ARG A 103 -9.97 -13.70 -2.20
CA ARG A 103 -9.78 -13.39 -3.60
C ARG A 103 -8.38 -12.85 -3.88
N LEU A 104 -7.83 -12.02 -3.00
CA LEU A 104 -6.45 -11.53 -3.10
C LEU A 104 -5.45 -12.69 -3.03
N ASP A 105 -5.61 -13.61 -2.07
CA ASP A 105 -4.81 -14.82 -1.95
C ASP A 105 -4.92 -15.70 -3.22
N GLU A 106 -6.13 -15.92 -3.71
CA GLU A 106 -6.35 -16.69 -4.94
C GLU A 106 -5.64 -16.05 -6.14
N LEU A 107 -5.78 -14.74 -6.33
CA LEU A 107 -5.14 -14.03 -7.42
C LEU A 107 -3.62 -14.10 -7.31
N PHE A 108 -3.07 -13.85 -6.12
CA PHE A 108 -1.63 -13.72 -5.91
C PHE A 108 -0.92 -15.06 -5.83
N TRP A 109 -1.35 -15.97 -4.94
CA TRP A 109 -0.68 -17.26 -4.71
C TRP A 109 -1.20 -18.37 -5.62
N LYS A 110 -2.52 -18.55 -5.74
CA LYS A 110 -3.09 -19.69 -6.49
C LYS A 110 -2.99 -19.50 -8.00
N ARG A 111 -3.17 -18.28 -8.48
CA ARG A 111 -3.08 -17.91 -9.90
C ARG A 111 -1.76 -17.23 -10.28
N GLU A 112 -0.86 -17.07 -9.31
CA GLU A 112 0.48 -16.50 -9.46
C GLU A 112 0.52 -15.13 -10.17
N ARG A 113 -0.55 -14.34 -10.06
CA ARG A 113 -0.61 -13.02 -10.72
C ARG A 113 0.40 -12.07 -10.08
N THR A 114 1.01 -11.23 -10.90
CA THR A 114 1.89 -10.17 -10.41
C THR A 114 1.06 -9.05 -9.76
N LEU A 115 1.67 -8.28 -8.86
CA LEU A 115 1.04 -7.09 -8.27
C LEU A 115 0.52 -6.13 -9.34
N TRP A 116 1.29 -5.95 -10.42
CA TRP A 116 0.88 -5.14 -11.57
C TRP A 116 -0.40 -5.68 -12.23
N TRP A 117 -0.52 -6.99 -12.44
CA TRP A 117 -1.71 -7.56 -13.07
C TRP A 117 -2.94 -7.49 -12.14
N ILE A 118 -2.76 -7.71 -10.84
CA ILE A 118 -3.84 -7.51 -9.86
C ILE A 118 -4.33 -6.06 -9.90
N ALA A 119 -3.38 -5.11 -9.91
CA ALA A 119 -3.67 -3.69 -9.99
C ALA A 119 -4.41 -3.31 -11.29
N VAL A 120 -4.07 -3.91 -12.42
CA VAL A 120 -4.81 -3.76 -13.68
C VAL A 120 -6.26 -4.26 -13.56
N LEU A 121 -6.47 -5.42 -12.93
CA LEU A 121 -7.82 -6.02 -12.80
C LEU A 121 -8.77 -5.15 -11.98
N VAL A 122 -8.26 -4.49 -10.94
CA VAL A 122 -9.06 -3.63 -10.04
C VAL A 122 -8.95 -2.14 -10.37
N GLY A 123 -8.10 -1.77 -11.33
CA GLY A 123 -7.90 -0.39 -11.76
C GLY A 123 -7.16 0.51 -10.76
N VAL A 124 -6.16 -0.01 -10.05
CA VAL A 124 -5.36 0.76 -9.06
C VAL A 124 -3.86 0.74 -9.41
N HIS A 125 -3.03 1.41 -8.60
CA HIS A 125 -1.56 1.33 -8.72
C HIS A 125 -1.00 0.12 -7.94
N PRO A 126 0.06 -0.58 -8.43
CA PRO A 126 0.58 -1.80 -7.81
C PRO A 126 0.94 -1.75 -6.32
N PRO A 127 1.49 -0.65 -5.77
CA PRO A 127 1.74 -0.51 -4.34
C PRO A 127 0.48 -0.57 -3.49
N LEU A 128 -0.68 -0.12 -3.97
CA LEU A 128 -1.93 -0.30 -3.24
C LEU A 128 -2.33 -1.79 -3.18
N ALA A 129 -2.15 -2.53 -4.27
CA ALA A 129 -2.37 -3.98 -4.24
C ALA A 129 -1.40 -4.69 -3.27
N SER A 130 -0.14 -4.23 -3.21
CA SER A 130 0.84 -4.70 -2.21
C SER A 130 0.40 -4.39 -0.78
N TYR A 131 -0.11 -3.18 -0.55
CA TYR A 131 -0.61 -2.74 0.75
C TYR A 131 -1.84 -3.54 1.20
N TRP A 132 -2.76 -3.89 0.29
CA TRP A 132 -3.88 -4.79 0.63
C TRP A 132 -3.42 -6.20 1.03
N LEU A 133 -2.38 -6.75 0.38
CA LEU A 133 -1.79 -8.02 0.81
C LEU A 133 -1.18 -7.92 2.21
N TYR A 134 -0.67 -6.75 2.61
CA TYR A 134 -0.23 -6.48 3.97
C TYR A 134 -1.40 -6.45 4.96
N GLU A 135 -2.48 -5.73 4.63
CA GLU A 135 -3.66 -5.67 5.50
C GLU A 135 -4.30 -7.04 5.77
N ASP A 136 -4.27 -7.96 4.79
CA ASP A 136 -4.81 -9.32 4.93
C ASP A 136 -3.77 -10.36 5.38
N ASP A 137 -2.56 -9.93 5.75
CA ASP A 137 -1.43 -10.79 6.16
C ASP A 137 -1.11 -11.91 5.13
N ILE A 138 -1.22 -11.58 3.83
CA ILE A 138 -0.90 -12.50 2.73
C ILE A 138 0.57 -12.31 2.35
N PRO A 139 1.47 -13.29 2.56
CA PRO A 139 2.90 -13.13 2.31
C PRO A 139 3.21 -12.75 0.87
N LEU A 140 4.25 -11.94 0.66
CA LEU A 140 4.78 -11.69 -0.69
C LEU A 140 5.72 -12.80 -1.14
N MET A 141 5.93 -12.92 -2.45
CA MET A 141 6.94 -13.81 -3.02
C MET A 141 8.29 -13.08 -3.10
N GLU A 142 9.41 -13.81 -3.01
CA GLU A 142 10.76 -13.21 -3.12
C GLU A 142 10.95 -12.37 -4.40
N ARG A 143 10.35 -12.76 -5.53
CA ARG A 143 10.39 -11.98 -6.80
C ARG A 143 9.82 -10.57 -6.71
N ASN A 144 9.10 -10.23 -5.65
CA ASN A 144 8.49 -8.92 -5.45
C ASN A 144 9.42 -7.92 -4.75
N TYR A 145 10.63 -8.35 -4.40
CA TYR A 145 11.63 -7.53 -3.74
C TYR A 145 12.80 -7.22 -4.68
N THR A 146 13.45 -6.08 -4.46
CA THR A 146 14.74 -5.79 -5.09
C THR A 146 15.85 -6.67 -4.49
N ASP A 147 16.97 -6.79 -5.18
CA ASP A 147 18.13 -7.53 -4.67
C ASP A 147 18.59 -6.98 -3.31
N GLU A 148 18.66 -5.65 -3.16
CA GLU A 148 19.00 -4.97 -1.90
C GLU A 148 18.00 -5.30 -0.77
N SER A 149 16.71 -5.31 -1.08
CA SER A 149 15.67 -5.69 -0.10
C SER A 149 15.83 -7.14 0.33
N MET A 150 16.15 -8.03 -0.62
CA MET A 150 16.38 -9.45 -0.33
C MET A 150 17.66 -9.68 0.48
N GLU A 151 18.72 -8.91 0.26
CA GLU A 151 19.92 -8.97 1.08
C GLU A 151 19.62 -8.63 2.54
N ARG A 152 18.86 -7.56 2.80
CA ARG A 152 18.43 -7.17 4.15
C ARG A 152 17.54 -8.22 4.80
N ILE A 153 16.59 -8.79 4.05
CA ILE A 153 15.72 -9.88 4.53
C ILE A 153 16.53 -11.13 4.90
N ARG A 154 17.51 -11.52 4.08
CA ARG A 154 18.39 -12.66 4.35
C ARG A 154 19.25 -12.42 5.59
N ALA A 155 19.87 -11.25 5.71
CA ALA A 155 20.66 -10.87 6.88
C ALA A 155 19.85 -10.96 8.18
N TYR A 156 18.59 -10.50 8.16
CA TYR A 156 17.69 -10.64 9.31
C TYR A 156 17.38 -12.11 9.65
N ARG A 157 17.07 -12.94 8.63
CA ARG A 157 16.79 -14.38 8.82
C ARG A 157 17.99 -15.12 9.42
N ASP A 158 19.20 -14.82 8.94
CA ASP A 158 20.43 -15.43 9.44
C ASP A 158 20.70 -15.05 10.90
N ALA A 159 20.49 -13.78 11.26
CA ALA A 159 20.64 -13.30 12.64
C ALA A 159 19.59 -13.89 13.63
N LYS A 160 18.41 -14.28 13.15
CA LYS A 160 17.35 -14.90 13.97
C LYS A 160 17.57 -16.42 14.17
N ASN A 161 18.30 -17.07 13.26
CA ASN A 161 18.50 -18.52 13.24
C ASN A 161 19.88 -18.97 13.75
N GLY A 162 20.82 -18.04 13.97
CA GLY A 162 22.14 -18.29 14.57
C GLY A 162 22.16 -18.05 16.07
#